data_AF-A0A5B0QYT2-F1
#
_entry.id   AF-A0A5B0QYT2-F1
#
_cell.length_a   1.000
_cell.length_b   1.000
_cell.length_c   1.000
_cell.angle_alpha   90.00
_cell.angle_beta   90.00
_cell.angle_gamma   90.00
#
_symmetry.space_group_name_H-M   'P 1'
#
loop_
_entity.id
_entity.type
_entity.pdbx_description
1 polymer ?
#
loop_
_entity_poly.entity_id
_entity_poly.type
_entity_poly.pdbx_seq_one_letter_code
_entity_poly.pdbx_strand_id
1 'polypeptide(L)'
;MVCNAPRIRIPMALLLFCFSLNLIQLTTASSSGAAHHQAGTAKSKIKRSSCASRKKPNGPALTETYSGKGTRNPTAGGGGNCAFTKWPVPKGYGPLAIATNQWNSAKACGACIEVEGPGGKFMGIVNDQCPSCEPNGLDLDSNLWNQVSGNKPPGIIQIKWKIVPCGFSKPVMFMNKTGVSKDWNSIQVQGANTPLKSLEVSTDGGSSWTPLEVQSNSNYYQPKNGKGLGTTGDIRVTCLSGKQFVTKNIELATPESPKPGSGNC
;
A
#
# COMPACT_ATOMS: atom_id res chain seq x y z
N MET A 1 -36.12 35.35 27.19
CA MET A 1 -36.44 35.91 25.86
C MET A 1 -36.46 34.77 24.87
N VAL A 2 -37.66 34.31 24.52
CA VAL A 2 -37.92 33.25 23.55
C VAL A 2 -38.70 33.92 22.44
N CYS A 3 -38.13 33.96 21.24
CA CYS A 3 -38.86 34.36 20.03
C CYS A 3 -38.84 33.19 19.05
N ASN A 4 -40.03 32.63 18.84
CA ASN A 4 -40.39 31.73 17.76
C ASN A 4 -40.17 32.42 16.41
N ALA A 5 -39.59 31.70 15.45
CA ALA A 5 -39.60 32.06 14.03
C ALA A 5 -40.65 31.21 13.28
N PRO A 6 -41.32 31.76 12.25
CA PRO A 6 -42.52 31.18 11.65
C PRO A 6 -42.24 30.09 10.60
N ARG A 7 -43.22 29.19 10.47
CA ARG A 7 -43.36 28.20 9.39
C ARG A 7 -43.69 28.89 8.07
N ILE A 8 -42.98 28.52 7.00
CA ILE A 8 -43.35 28.84 5.62
C ILE A 8 -43.70 27.52 4.91
N ARG A 9 -44.94 27.41 4.44
CA ARG A 9 -45.43 26.39 3.49
C ARG A 9 -45.39 27.01 2.09
N ILE A 10 -44.86 26.29 1.10
CA ILE A 10 -45.04 26.59 -0.34
C ILE A 10 -45.40 25.27 -1.05
N PRO A 11 -46.35 25.27 -2.01
CA PRO A 11 -47.18 24.11 -2.32
C PRO A 11 -46.67 23.22 -3.46
N MET A 12 -47.22 22.00 -3.46
CA MET A 12 -47.20 21.01 -4.53
C MET A 12 -47.83 21.59 -5.81
N ALA A 13 -47.11 21.60 -6.92
CA ALA A 13 -47.67 21.78 -8.25
C ALA A 13 -47.07 20.76 -9.22
N LEU A 14 -48.00 19.96 -9.73
CA LEU A 14 -47.92 18.99 -10.81
C LEU A 14 -47.20 19.55 -12.05
N LEU A 15 -46.25 18.81 -12.59
CA LEU A 15 -45.76 18.97 -13.96
C LEU A 15 -45.62 17.57 -14.58
N LEU A 16 -46.67 17.16 -15.29
CA LEU A 16 -46.60 16.17 -16.36
C LEU A 16 -45.80 16.81 -17.51
N PHE A 17 -44.73 16.18 -18.00
CA PHE A 17 -44.32 16.35 -19.40
C PHE A 17 -43.74 15.06 -19.98
N CYS A 18 -44.40 14.66 -21.06
CA CYS A 18 -44.13 13.73 -22.14
C CYS A 18 -42.89 12.82 -22.11
N PHE A 19 -43.20 11.52 -22.15
CA PHE A 19 -42.46 10.46 -22.82
C PHE A 19 -41.91 10.90 -24.20
N SER A 20 -40.62 10.71 -24.42
CA SER A 20 -40.06 10.57 -25.77
C SER A 20 -39.18 9.30 -25.77
N LEU A 21 -39.73 8.23 -26.35
CA LEU A 21 -39.00 7.01 -26.69
C LEU A 21 -37.96 7.36 -27.77
N ASN A 22 -36.67 7.23 -27.46
CA ASN A 22 -35.64 7.14 -28.48
C ASN A 22 -35.49 5.68 -28.91
N LEU A 23 -36.00 5.42 -30.11
CA LEU A 23 -35.94 4.15 -30.82
C LEU A 23 -34.58 4.08 -31.54
N ILE A 24 -33.60 3.36 -30.98
CA ILE A 24 -32.35 3.05 -31.68
C ILE A 24 -32.58 1.78 -32.50
N GLN A 25 -32.60 1.92 -33.82
CA GLN A 25 -32.71 0.81 -34.77
C GLN A 25 -31.43 -0.05 -34.72
N LEU A 26 -31.61 -1.34 -34.42
CA LEU A 26 -30.64 -2.40 -34.70
C LEU A 26 -30.71 -2.73 -36.20
N THR A 27 -29.64 -2.50 -36.94
CA THR A 27 -29.47 -3.08 -38.27
C THR A 27 -28.80 -4.45 -38.15
N THR A 28 -29.58 -5.49 -38.41
CA THR A 28 -29.11 -6.86 -38.61
C THR A 28 -28.65 -7.02 -40.06
N ALA A 29 -27.35 -7.16 -40.28
CA ALA A 29 -26.83 -7.65 -41.55
C ALA A 29 -26.67 -9.18 -41.44
N SER A 30 -27.61 -9.91 -42.04
CA SER A 30 -27.46 -11.32 -42.38
C SER A 30 -26.86 -11.40 -43.79
N SER A 31 -25.76 -12.15 -43.94
CA SER A 31 -25.38 -12.70 -45.25
C SER A 31 -25.14 -14.20 -45.13
N SER A 32 -26.08 -14.93 -45.73
CA SER A 32 -25.97 -16.30 -46.18
C SER A 32 -25.03 -16.37 -47.40
N GLY A 33 -24.18 -17.41 -47.47
CA GLY A 33 -23.31 -17.61 -48.63
C GLY A 33 -22.44 -18.84 -48.51
N ALA A 34 -22.62 -19.77 -49.44
CA ALA A 34 -22.10 -21.13 -49.42
C ALA A 34 -20.58 -21.28 -49.50
N ALA A 35 -20.11 -22.42 -49.02
CA ALA A 35 -18.74 -22.91 -49.17
C ALA A 35 -18.36 -23.10 -50.66
N HIS A 36 -17.15 -22.67 -51.01
CA HIS A 36 -16.41 -23.19 -52.15
C HIS A 36 -14.93 -23.27 -51.80
N HIS A 37 -14.35 -24.44 -52.05
CA HIS A 37 -12.93 -24.75 -51.89
C HIS A 37 -12.06 -23.86 -52.80
N GLN A 38 -11.02 -23.26 -52.23
CA GLN A 38 -9.76 -23.04 -52.95
C GLN A 38 -8.58 -22.93 -51.98
N ALA A 39 -7.63 -23.85 -52.14
CA ALA A 39 -6.37 -23.84 -51.41
C ALA A 39 -5.47 -22.72 -51.96
N GLY A 40 -5.43 -21.60 -51.25
CA GLY A 40 -4.50 -20.50 -51.48
C GLY A 40 -3.53 -20.39 -50.29
N THR A 41 -2.25 -20.61 -50.52
CA THR A 41 -1.18 -20.46 -49.53
C THR A 41 -1.01 -19.01 -49.10
N ALA A 42 -1.68 -18.60 -48.02
CA ALA A 42 -1.47 -17.31 -47.37
C ALA A 42 -0.36 -17.43 -46.30
N LYS A 43 0.82 -16.86 -46.59
CA LYS A 43 1.90 -16.70 -45.60
C LYS A 43 1.45 -15.68 -44.53
N SER A 44 0.91 -16.19 -43.42
CA SER A 44 0.62 -15.39 -42.22
C SER A 44 1.93 -14.94 -41.57
N LYS A 45 2.29 -13.66 -41.73
CA LYS A 45 3.30 -13.02 -40.90
C LYS A 45 2.70 -12.81 -39.50
N ILE A 46 2.91 -13.78 -38.62
CA ILE A 46 2.64 -13.63 -37.19
C ILE A 46 3.58 -12.54 -36.67
N LYS A 47 3.08 -11.31 -36.56
CA LYS A 47 3.72 -10.28 -35.72
C LYS A 47 3.70 -10.83 -34.29
N ARG A 48 4.86 -11.25 -33.80
CA ARG A 48 5.07 -11.50 -32.38
C ARG A 48 4.73 -10.21 -31.65
N SER A 49 3.58 -10.20 -30.98
CA SER A 49 3.30 -9.23 -29.93
C SER A 49 4.44 -9.36 -28.92
N SER A 50 5.31 -8.36 -28.85
CA SER A 50 6.29 -8.28 -27.78
C SER A 50 5.48 -8.21 -26.49
N CYS A 51 5.61 -9.23 -25.63
CA CYS A 51 5.13 -9.13 -24.26
C CYS A 51 5.71 -7.83 -23.69
N ALA A 52 4.84 -6.86 -23.40
CA ALA A 52 5.26 -5.67 -22.68
C ALA A 52 5.99 -6.14 -21.43
N SER A 53 7.27 -5.78 -21.29
CA SER A 53 8.02 -6.07 -20.08
C SER A 53 7.19 -5.55 -18.92
N ARG A 54 6.77 -6.42 -18.00
CA ARG A 54 6.15 -5.96 -16.75
C ARG A 54 7.07 -4.90 -16.19
N LYS A 55 6.59 -3.65 -16.07
CA LYS A 55 7.34 -2.59 -15.38
C LYS A 55 7.76 -3.20 -14.05
N LYS A 56 9.09 -3.26 -13.79
CA LYS A 56 9.62 -3.71 -12.50
C LYS A 56 8.84 -2.92 -11.44
N PRO A 57 8.27 -3.57 -10.42
CA PRO A 57 7.62 -2.82 -9.35
C PRO A 57 8.64 -1.79 -8.86
N ASN A 58 8.21 -0.53 -8.79
CA ASN A 58 9.02 0.49 -8.14
C ASN A 58 9.28 -0.01 -6.71
N GLY A 59 10.46 0.20 -6.13
CA GLY A 59 10.79 -0.25 -4.77
C GLY A 59 11.71 -1.47 -4.65
N PRO A 60 12.20 -1.70 -3.43
CA PRO A 60 13.23 -2.69 -3.18
C PRO A 60 12.65 -4.10 -3.16
N ALA A 61 13.38 -5.03 -3.78
CA ALA A 61 13.07 -6.45 -3.76
C ALA A 61 13.71 -7.13 -2.54
N LEU A 62 13.05 -8.17 -2.01
CA LEU A 62 13.50 -8.90 -0.82
C LEU A 62 14.91 -9.49 -0.92
N THR A 63 15.35 -9.88 -2.12
CA THR A 63 16.60 -10.62 -2.31
C THR A 63 17.69 -9.79 -3.00
N GLU A 64 17.39 -8.55 -3.40
CA GLU A 64 18.33 -7.68 -4.10
C GLU A 64 19.19 -6.92 -3.08
N THR A 65 20.49 -6.82 -3.35
CA THR A 65 21.40 -5.97 -2.57
C THR A 65 21.64 -4.69 -3.32
N TYR A 66 21.44 -3.57 -2.63
CA TYR A 66 21.63 -2.23 -3.14
C TYR A 66 22.93 -1.65 -2.61
N SER A 67 23.62 -0.87 -3.44
CA SER A 67 24.71 0.00 -3.00
C SER A 67 24.22 1.43 -3.01
N GLY A 68 24.60 2.21 -2.00
CA GLY A 68 24.17 3.59 -1.84
C GLY A 68 25.00 4.34 -0.80
N LYS A 69 24.56 5.56 -0.49
CA LYS A 69 25.18 6.40 0.55
C LYS A 69 24.36 6.34 1.83
N GLY A 70 25.06 6.25 2.96
CA GLY A 70 24.50 6.43 4.30
C GLY A 70 24.78 7.84 4.80
N THR A 71 23.77 8.49 5.36
CA THR A 71 23.87 9.74 6.14
C THR A 71 23.26 9.56 7.53
N ARG A 72 23.35 10.59 8.38
CA ARG A 72 22.76 10.59 9.72
C ARG A 72 21.63 11.61 9.81
N ASN A 73 20.46 11.15 10.22
CA ASN A 73 19.35 11.99 10.62
C ASN A 73 19.16 11.95 12.15
N PRO A 74 19.48 13.05 12.87
CA PRO A 74 19.28 13.09 14.32
C PRO A 74 17.81 13.11 14.74
N THR A 75 16.88 13.43 13.83
CA THR A 75 15.44 13.43 14.10
C THR A 75 14.73 12.18 13.59
N ALA A 76 15.47 11.19 13.06
CA ALA A 76 14.88 9.91 12.70
C ALA A 76 14.41 9.19 13.98
N GLY A 77 13.10 9.26 14.21
CA GLY A 77 12.43 8.67 15.35
C GLY A 77 10.99 9.19 15.49
N GLY A 78 10.03 8.29 15.73
CA GLY A 78 8.62 8.63 15.91
C GLY A 78 7.87 8.90 14.60
N GLY A 79 6.92 8.02 14.25
CA GLY A 79 5.96 8.20 13.15
C GLY A 79 6.58 8.16 11.74
N GLY A 80 7.41 9.14 11.41
CA GLY A 80 7.95 9.43 10.08
C GLY A 80 6.86 9.57 9.01
N ASN A 81 7.26 9.65 7.74
CA ASN A 81 6.32 9.58 6.62
C ASN A 81 5.62 8.21 6.52
N CYS A 82 6.04 7.19 7.28
CA CYS A 82 5.26 5.95 7.42
C CYS A 82 4.05 6.09 8.34
N ALA A 83 3.99 7.14 9.16
CA ALA A 83 2.94 7.44 10.13
C ALA A 83 2.66 6.27 11.09
N PHE A 84 3.70 5.58 11.57
CA PHE A 84 3.54 4.48 12.52
C PHE A 84 3.08 5.00 13.88
N THR A 85 1.88 4.57 14.32
CA THR A 85 1.33 4.91 15.63
C THR A 85 1.18 3.64 16.48
N LYS A 86 1.64 3.65 17.74
CA LYS A 86 1.51 2.50 18.65
C LYS A 86 2.10 1.19 18.08
N TRP A 87 3.15 1.27 17.25
CA TRP A 87 3.78 0.13 16.56
C TRP A 87 4.85 -0.58 17.42
N PRO A 88 4.98 -1.92 17.35
CA PRO A 88 6.03 -2.67 18.04
C PRO A 88 7.36 -2.64 17.26
N VAL A 89 8.26 -1.69 17.53
CA VAL A 89 9.59 -1.68 16.90
C VAL A 89 10.40 -2.88 17.43
N PRO A 90 11.00 -3.74 16.57
CA PRO A 90 11.82 -4.85 17.05
C PRO A 90 13.03 -4.32 17.84
N LYS A 91 13.37 -5.00 18.93
CA LYS A 91 14.55 -4.64 19.72
C LYS A 91 15.81 -4.76 18.87
N GLY A 92 16.69 -3.75 18.93
CA GLY A 92 17.95 -3.74 18.19
C GLY A 92 17.84 -3.23 16.75
N TYR A 93 16.68 -2.74 16.32
CA TYR A 93 16.49 -2.12 15.02
C TYR A 93 16.44 -0.60 15.17
N GLY A 94 17.26 0.11 14.40
CA GLY A 94 17.21 1.57 14.33
C GLY A 94 16.27 2.08 13.23
N PRO A 95 15.44 3.10 13.48
CA PRO A 95 14.65 3.70 12.41
C PRO A 95 15.55 4.36 11.36
N LEU A 96 15.12 4.34 10.10
CA LEU A 96 15.80 5.03 9.02
C LEU A 96 14.81 5.61 8.00
N ALA A 97 15.29 6.60 7.25
CA ALA A 97 14.61 7.12 6.07
C ALA A 97 15.22 6.52 4.79
N ILE A 98 14.38 6.13 3.84
CA ILE A 98 14.81 5.52 2.58
C ILE A 98 14.66 6.50 1.40
N ALA A 99 15.58 6.45 0.44
CA ALA A 99 15.52 7.28 -0.76
C ALA A 99 14.21 7.10 -1.56
N THR A 100 13.77 8.17 -2.23
CA THR A 100 12.51 8.21 -3.00
C THR A 100 12.37 7.09 -4.04
N ASN A 101 13.44 6.71 -4.71
CA ASN A 101 13.39 5.64 -5.71
C ASN A 101 13.03 4.27 -5.10
N GLN A 102 13.26 4.11 -3.79
CA GLN A 102 12.96 2.90 -3.04
C GLN A 102 11.71 3.03 -2.16
N TRP A 103 11.18 4.24 -1.98
CA TRP A 103 9.99 4.48 -1.16
C TRP A 103 8.75 3.70 -1.61
N ASN A 104 8.56 3.55 -2.93
CA ASN A 104 7.48 2.77 -3.53
C ASN A 104 6.08 3.14 -3.02
N SER A 105 5.76 4.44 -2.98
CA SER A 105 4.47 4.92 -2.45
C SER A 105 4.17 4.33 -1.06
N ALA A 106 5.11 4.44 -0.13
CA ALA A 106 5.06 3.91 1.23
C ALA A 106 5.01 2.37 1.36
N LYS A 107 5.11 1.59 0.27
CA LYS A 107 5.16 0.12 0.37
C LYS A 107 6.44 -0.40 1.02
N ALA A 108 7.48 0.42 1.13
CA ALA A 108 8.68 0.10 1.89
C ALA A 108 8.51 0.29 3.41
N CYS A 109 7.43 0.93 3.87
CA CYS A 109 7.22 1.20 5.30
C CYS A 109 7.19 -0.07 6.14
N GLY A 110 7.95 -0.04 7.24
CA GLY A 110 8.09 -1.16 8.16
C GLY A 110 8.97 -2.29 7.62
N ALA A 111 9.54 -2.16 6.42
CA ALA A 111 10.52 -3.12 5.93
C ALA A 111 11.77 -3.07 6.80
N CYS A 112 12.25 -4.25 7.18
CA CYS A 112 13.49 -4.41 7.90
C CYS A 112 14.67 -4.50 6.92
N ILE A 113 15.77 -3.85 7.25
CA ILE A 113 16.93 -3.71 6.37
C ILE A 113 18.18 -4.15 7.13
N GLU A 114 18.98 -5.04 6.54
CA GLU A 114 20.37 -5.26 6.94
C GLU A 114 21.23 -4.21 6.22
N VAL A 115 21.89 -3.34 6.98
CA VAL A 115 22.78 -2.30 6.46
C VAL A 115 24.23 -2.69 6.78
N GLU A 116 25.04 -2.83 5.74
CA GLU A 116 26.47 -3.06 5.80
C GLU A 116 27.22 -1.74 5.57
N GLY A 117 28.06 -1.36 6.53
CA GLY A 117 28.91 -0.18 6.46
C GLY A 117 30.26 -0.42 7.15
N PRO A 118 31.08 0.63 7.37
CA PRO A 118 32.40 0.50 7.96
C PRO A 118 32.45 -0.17 9.34
N GLY A 119 31.38 -0.05 10.14
CA GLY A 119 31.28 -0.68 11.46
C GLY A 119 30.78 -2.13 11.44
N GLY A 120 30.42 -2.66 10.27
CA GLY A 120 29.85 -4.00 10.12
C GLY A 120 28.40 -3.99 9.64
N LYS A 121 27.62 -5.00 10.05
CA LYS A 121 26.23 -5.21 9.63
C LYS A 121 25.27 -4.99 10.78
N PHE A 122 24.28 -4.14 10.57
CA PHE A 122 23.29 -3.79 11.58
C PHE A 122 21.90 -3.73 11.00
N MET A 123 20.91 -3.86 11.87
CA MET A 123 19.51 -3.93 11.48
C MET A 123 18.84 -2.56 11.62
N GLY A 124 18.15 -2.14 10.57
CA GLY A 124 17.32 -0.96 10.55
C GLY A 124 15.89 -1.26 10.14
N ILE A 125 14.98 -0.32 10.35
CA ILE A 125 13.59 -0.40 9.92
C ILE A 125 13.17 0.89 9.23
N VAL A 126 12.55 0.76 8.04
CA VAL A 126 12.07 1.92 7.28
C VAL A 126 10.92 2.57 8.03
N ASN A 127 11.15 3.78 8.51
CA ASN A 127 10.17 4.60 9.21
C ASN A 127 9.81 5.88 8.44
N ASP A 128 10.65 6.29 7.49
CA ASP A 128 10.50 7.57 6.81
C ASP A 128 10.97 7.53 5.34
N GLN A 129 10.65 8.58 4.60
CA GLN A 129 11.18 8.85 3.26
C GLN A 129 12.24 9.94 3.35
N CYS A 130 13.31 9.79 2.59
CA CYS A 130 14.33 10.81 2.39
C CYS A 130 14.28 11.33 0.94
N PRO A 131 13.54 12.44 0.67
CA PRO A 131 13.44 12.99 -0.67
C PRO A 131 14.76 13.50 -1.26
N SER A 132 15.66 13.99 -0.39
CA SER A 132 16.96 14.53 -0.75
C SER A 132 18.05 13.46 -0.90
N CYS A 133 17.80 12.21 -0.47
CA CYS A 133 18.78 11.14 -0.58
C CYS A 133 18.99 10.76 -2.04
N GLU A 134 20.26 10.52 -2.39
CA GLU A 134 20.63 9.91 -3.66
C GLU A 134 19.96 8.53 -3.84
N PRO A 135 19.85 8.02 -5.08
CA PRO A 135 19.28 6.70 -5.32
C PRO A 135 19.90 5.61 -4.41
N ASN A 136 19.03 4.83 -3.77
CA ASN A 136 19.39 3.79 -2.79
C ASN A 136 20.08 4.31 -1.51
N GLY A 137 20.08 5.62 -1.27
CA GLY A 137 20.58 6.18 -0.02
C GLY A 137 19.69 5.86 1.17
N LEU A 138 20.31 5.76 2.35
CA LEU A 138 19.63 5.61 3.64
C LEU A 138 20.06 6.74 4.59
N ASP A 139 19.10 7.37 5.25
CA ASP A 139 19.35 8.35 6.30
C ASP A 139 19.07 7.71 7.66
N LEU A 140 20.14 7.37 8.38
CA LEU A 140 20.10 6.52 9.57
C LEU A 140 19.85 7.35 10.82
N ASP A 141 19.10 6.82 11.79
CA ASP A 141 19.06 7.45 13.11
C ASP A 141 20.44 7.49 13.78
N SER A 142 20.59 8.29 14.83
CA SER A 142 21.90 8.50 15.46
C SER A 142 22.52 7.22 16.03
N ASN A 143 21.73 6.30 16.60
CA ASN A 143 22.23 5.04 17.12
C ASN A 143 22.64 4.11 15.98
N LEU A 144 21.79 3.93 14.96
CA LEU A 144 22.12 3.10 13.81
C LEU A 144 23.32 3.67 13.03
N TRP A 145 23.45 4.99 12.90
CA TRP A 145 24.62 5.64 12.33
C TRP A 145 25.89 5.27 13.08
N ASN A 146 25.90 5.41 14.42
CA ASN A 146 27.10 5.11 15.21
C ASN A 146 27.55 3.66 15.01
N GLN A 147 26.59 2.72 14.95
CA GLN A 147 26.85 1.32 14.67
C GLN A 147 27.40 1.12 13.25
N VAL A 148 26.63 1.48 12.22
CA VAL A 148 26.96 1.23 10.81
C VAL A 148 28.23 1.96 10.38
N SER A 149 28.47 3.17 10.89
CA SER A 149 29.64 3.96 10.53
C SER A 149 30.91 3.57 11.27
N GLY A 150 30.81 2.79 12.36
CA GLY A 150 31.93 2.52 13.26
C GLY A 150 32.32 3.74 14.09
N ASN A 151 31.33 4.44 14.65
CA ASN A 151 31.48 5.67 15.44
C ASN A 151 32.16 6.84 14.71
N LYS A 152 31.99 6.94 13.38
CA LYS A 152 32.49 8.08 12.63
C LYS A 152 31.69 9.35 12.94
N PRO A 153 32.31 10.53 12.87
CA PRO A 153 31.56 11.78 12.91
C PRO A 153 30.52 11.82 11.78
N PRO A 154 29.41 12.56 11.95
CA PRO A 154 28.37 12.67 10.93
C PRO A 154 28.94 13.12 9.58
N GLY A 155 28.50 12.47 8.52
CA GLY A 155 28.99 12.71 7.16
C GLY A 155 28.33 11.76 6.18
N ILE A 156 29.07 11.34 5.17
CA ILE A 156 28.62 10.38 4.15
C ILE A 156 29.49 9.14 4.22
N ILE A 157 28.87 7.97 4.28
CA ILE A 157 29.55 6.67 4.16
C ILE A 157 29.00 5.89 2.97
N GLN A 158 29.81 5.01 2.38
CA GLN A 158 29.32 4.00 1.45
C GLN A 158 28.67 2.87 2.24
N ILE A 159 27.51 2.43 1.79
CA ILE A 159 26.77 1.32 2.39
C ILE A 159 26.30 0.33 1.33
N LYS A 160 26.11 -0.90 1.77
CA LYS A 160 25.28 -1.88 1.06
C LYS A 160 24.11 -2.25 1.94
N TRP A 161 22.97 -2.55 1.34
CA TRP A 161 21.81 -2.97 2.12
C TRP A 161 20.86 -3.85 1.33
N LYS A 162 20.04 -4.60 2.04
CA LYS A 162 18.98 -5.46 1.49
C LYS A 162 17.80 -5.51 2.46
N ILE A 163 16.59 -5.73 1.95
CA ILE A 163 15.47 -6.07 2.84
C ILE A 163 15.69 -7.47 3.41
N VAL A 164 15.34 -7.64 4.68
CA VAL A 164 15.39 -8.92 5.40
C VAL A 164 14.11 -9.11 6.21
N PRO A 165 13.71 -10.36 6.54
CA PRO A 165 12.61 -10.60 7.46
C PRO A 165 12.86 -9.95 8.84
N CYS A 166 11.85 -9.28 9.41
CA CYS A 166 11.99 -8.58 10.70
C CYS A 166 12.12 -9.47 11.94
N GLY A 167 11.67 -10.73 11.88
CA GLY A 167 11.72 -11.66 13.03
C GLY A 167 10.63 -11.44 14.11
N PHE A 168 9.53 -10.74 13.81
CA PHE A 168 8.34 -10.69 14.64
C PHE A 168 7.73 -12.08 14.84
N SER A 169 7.55 -12.46 16.11
CA SER A 169 6.92 -13.72 16.52
C SER A 169 5.39 -13.66 16.61
N LYS A 170 4.82 -12.45 16.67
CA LYS A 170 3.38 -12.21 16.75
C LYS A 170 2.79 -12.02 15.35
N PRO A 171 1.47 -12.22 15.15
CA PRO A 171 0.79 -11.80 13.94
C PRO A 171 0.95 -10.29 13.67
N VAL A 172 0.62 -9.87 12.45
CA VAL A 172 0.49 -8.43 12.16
C VAL A 172 -0.56 -7.79 13.05
N MET A 173 -0.44 -6.49 13.30
CA MET A 173 -1.46 -5.70 13.97
C MET A 173 -2.13 -4.76 12.97
N PHE A 174 -3.44 -4.71 12.98
CA PHE A 174 -4.20 -3.73 12.23
C PHE A 174 -4.49 -2.52 13.11
N MET A 175 -4.20 -1.32 12.61
CA MET A 175 -4.44 -0.07 13.31
C MET A 175 -5.29 0.85 12.45
N ASN A 176 -6.53 1.10 12.87
CA ASN A 176 -7.38 2.08 12.21
C ASN A 176 -6.83 3.49 12.42
N LYS A 177 -6.83 4.30 11.35
CA LYS A 177 -6.41 5.70 11.41
C LYS A 177 -7.34 6.49 12.34
N THR A 178 -6.83 7.54 12.96
CA THR A 178 -7.66 8.55 13.62
C THR A 178 -8.68 9.13 12.62
N GLY A 179 -9.94 9.22 13.02
CA GLY A 179 -11.02 9.78 12.21
C GLY A 179 -11.73 8.80 11.27
N VAL A 180 -11.45 7.49 11.33
CA VAL A 180 -12.28 6.51 10.62
C VAL A 180 -13.73 6.52 11.08
N SER A 181 -14.62 6.13 10.18
CA SER A 181 -16.05 5.94 10.41
C SER A 181 -16.56 4.84 9.48
N LYS A 182 -17.86 4.51 9.55
CA LYS A 182 -18.47 3.59 8.58
C LYS A 182 -18.42 4.10 7.13
N ASP A 183 -18.30 5.42 6.96
CA ASP A 183 -18.32 6.10 5.65
C ASP A 183 -16.91 6.41 5.13
N TRP A 184 -15.87 6.24 5.96
CA TRP A 184 -14.48 6.41 5.57
C TRP A 184 -13.57 5.50 6.39
N ASN A 185 -12.94 4.51 5.75
CA ASN A 185 -12.04 3.55 6.40
C ASN A 185 -10.62 3.72 5.90
N SER A 186 -9.67 3.62 6.84
CA SER A 186 -8.24 3.76 6.58
C SER A 186 -7.48 2.97 7.62
N ILE A 187 -6.66 2.01 7.18
CA ILE A 187 -6.04 1.03 8.08
C ILE A 187 -4.54 0.91 7.82
N GLN A 188 -3.76 0.86 8.89
CA GLN A 188 -2.33 0.60 8.83
C GLN A 188 -2.07 -0.85 9.22
N VAL A 189 -1.15 -1.52 8.50
CA VAL A 189 -0.68 -2.85 8.86
C VAL A 189 0.66 -2.73 9.56
N GLN A 190 0.73 -3.34 10.74
CA GLN A 190 1.85 -3.24 11.65
C GLN A 190 2.53 -4.59 11.93
N GLY A 191 3.82 -4.59 12.23
CA GLY A 191 4.57 -5.79 12.63
C GLY A 191 4.70 -6.88 11.56
N ALA A 192 4.69 -6.54 10.28
CA ALA A 192 4.89 -7.51 9.19
C ALA A 192 6.37 -7.92 9.06
N ASN A 193 6.73 -9.20 8.89
CA ASN A 193 8.14 -9.55 8.68
C ASN A 193 8.65 -9.19 7.29
N THR A 194 7.77 -9.23 6.28
CA THR A 194 8.10 -8.82 4.92
C THR A 194 7.04 -7.84 4.40
N PRO A 195 7.39 -6.96 3.44
CA PRO A 195 6.44 -6.01 2.87
C PRO A 195 5.20 -6.71 2.30
N LEU A 196 4.08 -5.99 2.32
CA LEU A 196 2.83 -6.47 1.75
C LEU A 196 2.83 -6.32 0.23
N LYS A 197 2.24 -7.30 -0.46
CA LYS A 197 1.89 -7.21 -1.87
C LYS A 197 0.53 -6.54 -2.05
N SER A 198 -0.46 -6.91 -1.24
CA SER A 198 -1.80 -6.32 -1.25
C SER A 198 -2.50 -6.46 0.09
N LEU A 199 -3.47 -5.56 0.30
CA LEU A 199 -4.43 -5.59 1.40
C LEU A 199 -5.83 -5.46 0.81
N GLU A 200 -6.74 -6.32 1.22
CA GLU A 200 -8.10 -6.38 0.68
C GLU A 200 -9.09 -6.58 1.82
N VAL A 201 -10.31 -6.04 1.66
CA VAL A 201 -11.39 -6.17 2.65
C VAL A 201 -12.61 -6.80 2.00
N SER A 202 -13.22 -7.77 2.68
CA SER A 202 -14.52 -8.31 2.35
C SER A 202 -15.55 -7.90 3.39
N THR A 203 -16.74 -7.48 2.93
CA THR A 203 -17.87 -7.09 3.78
C THR A 203 -19.07 -8.03 3.60
N ASP A 204 -18.87 -9.15 2.90
CA ASP A 204 -19.90 -10.10 2.48
C ASP A 204 -19.50 -11.57 2.76
N GLY A 205 -18.76 -11.77 3.85
CA GLY A 205 -18.34 -13.10 4.31
C GLY A 205 -17.26 -13.77 3.45
N GLY A 206 -16.54 -13.01 2.62
CA GLY A 206 -15.48 -13.49 1.74
C GLY A 206 -15.91 -13.73 0.29
N SER A 207 -17.16 -13.39 -0.07
CA SER A 207 -17.69 -13.59 -1.42
C SER A 207 -17.04 -12.63 -2.43
N SER A 208 -16.74 -11.40 -2.01
CA SER A 208 -16.00 -10.42 -2.79
C SER A 208 -14.93 -9.71 -1.95
N TRP A 209 -13.89 -9.21 -2.63
CA TRP A 209 -12.73 -8.58 -2.00
C TRP A 209 -12.45 -7.22 -2.64
N THR A 210 -12.60 -6.16 -1.84
CA THR A 210 -12.27 -4.80 -2.26
C THR A 210 -10.78 -4.54 -1.99
N PRO A 211 -9.97 -4.26 -3.02
CA PRO A 211 -8.57 -3.91 -2.82
C PRO A 211 -8.42 -2.52 -2.19
N LEU A 212 -7.48 -2.40 -1.26
CA LEU A 212 -7.09 -1.13 -0.66
C LEU A 212 -5.81 -0.60 -1.30
N GLU A 213 -5.77 0.71 -1.52
CA GLU A 213 -4.64 1.47 -2.03
C GLU A 213 -3.85 2.05 -0.86
N VAL A 214 -2.55 1.72 -0.81
CA VAL A 214 -1.60 2.39 0.09
C VAL A 214 -1.49 3.86 -0.30
N GLN A 215 -1.52 4.74 0.70
CA GLN A 215 -1.33 6.17 0.49
C GLN A 215 0.15 6.47 0.29
N SER A 216 0.51 7.27 -0.72
CA SER A 216 1.91 7.50 -1.05
C SER A 216 2.71 8.24 0.03
N ASN A 217 2.03 8.85 1.00
CA ASN A 217 2.59 9.64 2.11
C ASN A 217 2.32 9.02 3.49
N SER A 218 1.90 7.75 3.56
CA SER A 218 1.72 7.04 4.83
C SER A 218 1.53 5.54 4.64
N ASN A 219 1.82 4.73 5.65
CA ASN A 219 1.52 3.29 5.61
C ASN A 219 0.03 2.98 5.86
N TYR A 220 -0.88 3.87 5.45
CA TYR A 220 -2.32 3.63 5.53
C TYR A 220 -2.86 3.14 4.19
N TYR A 221 -3.78 2.19 4.26
CA TYR A 221 -4.46 1.59 3.13
C TYR A 221 -5.93 2.01 3.15
N GLN A 222 -6.44 2.48 2.01
CA GLN A 222 -7.79 2.99 1.87
C GLN A 222 -8.47 2.42 0.63
N PRO A 223 -9.80 2.26 0.62
CA PRO A 223 -10.53 1.98 -0.60
C PRO A 223 -10.27 3.07 -1.63
N LYS A 224 -10.27 2.69 -2.92
CA LYS A 224 -10.13 3.66 -4.00
C LYS A 224 -11.17 4.77 -3.84
N ASN A 225 -10.74 6.02 -3.97
CA ASN A 225 -11.52 7.24 -3.77
C ASN A 225 -12.08 7.45 -2.34
N GLY A 226 -11.57 6.71 -1.34
CA GLY A 226 -11.95 6.88 0.07
C GLY A 226 -13.36 6.41 0.43
N LYS A 227 -14.00 5.59 -0.42
CA LYS A 227 -15.34 5.06 -0.16
C LYS A 227 -15.39 4.25 1.14
N GLY A 228 -16.37 4.47 2.00
CA GLY A 228 -16.62 3.64 3.19
C GLY A 228 -16.95 2.19 2.88
N LEU A 229 -16.46 1.29 3.73
CA LEU A 229 -16.69 -0.16 3.75
C LEU A 229 -17.64 -0.59 4.88
N GLY A 230 -18.11 0.35 5.70
CA GLY A 230 -18.95 0.03 6.86
C GLY A 230 -18.16 -0.14 8.15
N THR A 231 -18.78 -0.83 9.11
CA THR A 231 -18.26 -0.93 10.49
C THR A 231 -17.35 -2.12 10.72
N THR A 232 -17.55 -3.22 9.99
CA THR A 232 -16.80 -4.47 10.15
C THR A 232 -16.51 -5.13 8.80
N GLY A 233 -15.47 -5.95 8.76
CA GLY A 233 -15.14 -6.76 7.58
C GLY A 233 -14.02 -7.76 7.84
N ASP A 234 -13.80 -8.64 6.88
CA ASP A 234 -12.68 -9.57 6.87
C ASP A 234 -11.51 -8.95 6.10
N ILE A 235 -10.29 -9.09 6.61
CA ILE A 235 -9.10 -8.53 5.98
C ILE A 235 -8.24 -9.67 5.42
N ARG A 236 -7.91 -9.59 4.13
CA ARG A 236 -6.95 -10.47 3.47
C ARG A 236 -5.65 -9.74 3.23
N VAL A 237 -4.58 -10.31 3.75
CA VAL A 237 -3.21 -9.83 3.54
C VAL A 237 -2.52 -10.80 2.58
N THR A 238 -1.95 -10.27 1.50
CA THR A 238 -1.03 -11.02 0.65
C THR A 238 0.38 -10.45 0.83
N CYS A 239 1.30 -11.28 1.30
CA CYS A 239 2.70 -10.91 1.52
C CYS A 239 3.47 -10.88 0.20
N LEU A 240 4.59 -10.16 0.15
CA LEU A 240 5.45 -10.13 -1.04
C LEU A 240 6.03 -11.51 -1.37
N SER A 241 6.16 -12.40 -0.38
CA SER A 241 6.51 -13.81 -0.55
C SER A 241 5.44 -14.68 -1.24
N GLY A 242 4.21 -14.16 -1.39
CA GLY A 242 3.06 -14.92 -1.90
C GLY A 242 2.23 -15.60 -0.80
N LYS A 243 2.72 -15.66 0.44
CA LYS A 243 1.92 -16.10 1.60
C LYS A 243 0.68 -15.23 1.74
N GLN A 244 -0.45 -15.84 2.06
CA GLN A 244 -1.72 -15.15 2.28
C GLN A 244 -2.37 -15.61 3.59
N PHE A 245 -3.04 -14.70 4.28
CA PHE A 245 -3.89 -15.02 5.43
C PHE A 245 -5.10 -14.10 5.48
N VAL A 246 -6.17 -14.57 6.13
CA VAL A 246 -7.42 -13.82 6.32
C VAL A 246 -7.71 -13.70 7.81
N THR A 247 -7.97 -12.48 8.27
CA THR A 247 -8.46 -12.23 9.62
C THR A 247 -9.94 -11.84 9.55
N LYS A 248 -10.77 -12.56 10.30
CA LYS A 248 -12.23 -12.40 10.27
C LYS A 248 -12.71 -11.32 11.24
N ASN A 249 -13.85 -10.70 10.94
CA ASN A 249 -14.59 -9.83 11.85
C ASN A 249 -13.78 -8.67 12.45
N ILE A 250 -12.95 -8.01 11.62
CA ILE A 250 -12.20 -6.82 12.04
C ILE A 250 -13.13 -5.60 12.06
N GLU A 251 -13.06 -4.83 13.13
CA GLU A 251 -13.72 -3.55 13.28
C GLU A 251 -12.97 -2.47 12.49
N LEU A 252 -13.64 -1.79 11.57
CA LEU A 252 -13.05 -0.86 10.60
C LEU A 252 -13.35 0.62 10.89
N ALA A 253 -14.39 0.87 11.71
CA ALA A 253 -14.92 2.22 11.92
C ALA A 253 -14.57 2.84 13.28
N THR A 254 -13.90 2.10 14.17
CA THR A 254 -13.48 2.61 15.48
C THR A 254 -12.06 3.17 15.38
N PRO A 255 -11.86 4.48 15.61
CA PRO A 255 -10.54 5.11 15.55
C PRO A 255 -9.54 4.46 16.50
N GLU A 256 -8.30 4.32 16.03
CA GLU A 256 -7.16 3.88 16.83
C GLU A 256 -7.38 2.56 17.60
N SER A 257 -8.15 1.65 17.00
CA SER A 257 -8.49 0.34 17.57
C SER A 257 -7.48 -0.72 17.10
N PRO A 258 -6.45 -1.08 17.90
CA PRO A 258 -5.51 -2.12 17.53
C PRO A 258 -6.19 -3.49 17.52
N LYS A 259 -6.13 -4.22 16.40
CA LYS A 259 -6.63 -5.60 16.30
C LYS A 259 -5.53 -6.53 15.79
N PRO A 260 -5.27 -7.66 16.47
CA PRO A 260 -4.33 -8.65 15.97
C PRO A 260 -4.87 -9.33 14.70
N GLY A 261 -3.98 -9.58 13.76
CA GLY A 261 -4.22 -10.44 12.61
C GLY A 261 -4.17 -11.92 12.99
N SER A 262 -4.54 -12.78 12.04
CA SER A 262 -4.44 -14.24 12.16
C SER A 262 -3.09 -14.80 11.68
N GLY A 263 -2.24 -13.98 11.07
CA GLY A 263 -0.96 -14.40 10.52
C GLY A 263 0.06 -13.28 10.41
N ASN A 264 1.23 -13.63 9.91
CA ASN A 264 2.29 -12.69 9.60
C ASN A 264 2.86 -12.95 8.19
N CYS A 265 3.30 -11.87 7.56
CA CYS A 265 4.30 -11.91 6.51
C CYS A 265 5.69 -12.14 7.12
#